data_AF-A0A940TY04-F1
#
_entry.id   AF-A0A940TY04-F1
#
_cell.length_a   1.000
_cell.length_b   1.000
_cell.length_c   1.000
_cell.angle_alpha   90.00
_cell.angle_beta   90.00
_cell.angle_gamma   90.00
#
_symmetry.space_group_name_H-M   'P 1'
#
loop_
_entity.id
_entity.type
_entity.pdbx_description
1 polymer ?
#
loop_
_entity_poly.entity_id
_entity_poly.type
_entity_poly.pdbx_seq_one_letter_code
_entity_poly.pdbx_strand_id
1 'polypeptide(L)' 'MVNLALAWAEQYQSQHPEVNISVTGGGSGTGIAALANNTVDIANASRAIKPEEEEAMPPDQKDQ' A
#
# COMPACT_ATOMS: atom_id res chain seq x y z
N MET A 1 -5.11 10.88 4.32
CA MET A 1 -4.40 10.28 3.18
C MET A 1 -5.31 9.48 2.26
N VAL A 2 -6.30 8.73 2.75
CA VAL A 2 -7.16 7.89 1.89
C VAL A 2 -7.87 8.67 0.76
N ASN A 3 -8.46 9.83 1.03
CA ASN A 3 -9.14 10.63 -0.01
C ASN A 3 -8.18 11.16 -1.08
N LEU A 4 -6.92 11.42 -0.73
CA LEU A 4 -5.91 11.84 -1.70
C LEU A 4 -5.49 10.66 -2.59
N ALA A 5 -5.28 9.48 -2.01
CA ALA A 5 -4.98 8.26 -2.75
C ALA A 5 -6.14 7.87 -3.69
N LEU A 6 -7.39 8.02 -3.24
CA LEU A 6 -8.58 7.85 -4.09
C LEU A 6 -8.58 8.81 -5.28
N ALA A 7 -8.37 10.11 -5.04
CA ALA A 7 -8.32 11.11 -6.11
C ALA A 7 -7.21 10.81 -7.13
N TRP A 8 -6.04 10.34 -6.69
CA TRP A 8 -4.97 9.91 -7.58
C TRP A 8 -5.33 8.64 -8.37
N ALA A 9 -5.95 7.65 -7.72
CA ALA A 9 -6.39 6.43 -8.37
C ALA A 9 -7.43 6.72 -9.45
N GLU A 10 -8.40 7.59 -9.19
CA GLU A 10 -9.41 8.01 -10.18
C GLU A 10 -8.76 8.75 -11.35
N GLN A 11 -7.85 9.69 -11.07
CA GLN A 11 -7.16 10.47 -12.10
C GLN A 11 -6.20 9.63 -12.95
N TYR A 12 -5.59 8.60 -12.37
CA TYR A 12 -4.72 7.70 -13.11
C TYR A 12 -5.53 6.75 -13.99
N GLN A 13 -6.60 6.17 -13.44
CA GLN A 13 -7.49 5.28 -14.19
C GLN A 13 -8.21 6.01 -15.34
N SER A 14 -8.50 7.31 -15.21
CA SER A 14 -9.07 8.09 -16.32
C SER A 14 -8.11 8.26 -17.50
N GLN A 15 -6.80 8.25 -17.24
CA GLN A 15 -5.74 8.31 -18.25
C GLN A 15 -5.31 6.91 -18.75
N HIS A 16 -5.47 5.89 -17.91
CA HIS A 16 -5.10 4.50 -18.16
C HIS A 16 -6.26 3.55 -17.80
N PRO A 17 -7.31 3.46 -18.64
CA PRO A 17 -8.52 2.66 -18.35
C PRO A 17 -8.27 1.15 -18.23
N GLU A 18 -7.13 0.67 -18.75
CA GLU A 18 -6.68 -0.72 -18.65
C GLU A 18 -6.17 -1.08 -17.24
N VAL A 19 -5.80 -0.08 -16.43
CA VAL A 19 -5.30 -0.27 -15.07
C VAL A 19 -6.47 -0.19 -14.10
N ASN A 20 -6.55 -1.14 -13.17
CA ASN A 20 -7.55 -1.13 -12.09
C ASN A 20 -6.85 -0.84 -10.77
N ILE A 21 -7.29 0.20 -10.06
CA ILE A 21 -6.73 0.59 -8.76
C ILE A 21 -7.85 0.60 -7.73
N SER A 22 -7.71 -0.23 -6.69
CA SER A 22 -8.58 -0.25 -5.51
C SER A 22 -7.87 0.42 -4.35
N VAL A 23 -8.56 1.32 -3.64
CA VAL A 23 -8.03 2.05 -2.49
C VAL A 23 -8.90 1.77 -1.28
N THR A 24 -8.26 1.35 -0.18
CA THR A 24 -8.93 1.09 1.10
C THR A 24 -8.33 1.95 2.21
N GLY A 25 -9.15 2.24 3.23
CA GLY A 25 -8.76 3.04 4.39
C GLY A 25 -8.66 2.19 5.65
N GLY A 26 -7.59 2.38 6.43
CA GLY A 26 -7.40 1.71 7.71
C GLY A 26 -6.30 2.29 8.62
N GLY A 27 -5.59 3.33 8.16
CA GLY A 27 -4.44 3.92 8.85
C GLY A 27 -3.11 3.22 8.53
N SER A 28 -1.98 3.84 8.93
CA SER A 28 -0.63 3.39 8.56
C SER A 28 -0.32 1.97 9.04
N GLY A 29 -0.70 1.61 10.27
CA GLY A 29 -0.45 0.26 10.80
C GLY A 29 -1.21 -0.84 10.03
N THR A 30 -2.48 -0.57 9.69
CA THR A 30 -3.28 -1.49 8.87
C THR A 30 -2.68 -1.66 7.48
N GLY A 31 -2.23 -0.58 6.85
CA GLY A 31 -1.57 -0.64 5.54
C GLY A 31 -0.26 -1.42 5.57
N ILE A 32 0.59 -1.18 6.57
CA ILE A 32 1.88 -1.89 6.73
C ILE A 32 1.63 -3.39 6.99
N ALA A 33 0.68 -3.74 7.85
CA ALA A 33 0.32 -5.14 8.10
C ALA A 33 -0.27 -5.83 6.85
N ALA A 34 -1.07 -5.11 6.06
CA ALA A 34 -1.59 -5.63 4.79
C ALA A 34 -0.46 -5.89 3.78
N LEU A 35 0.54 -5.00 3.73
CA LEU A 35 1.73 -5.16 2.89
C LEU A 35 2.54 -6.40 3.30
N ALA A 36 2.80 -6.57 4.61
CA ALA A 36 3.50 -7.74 5.13
C ALA A 36 2.77 -9.07 4.81
N ASN A 37 1.44 -9.03 4.78
CA ASN A 37 0.60 -10.19 4.43
C ASN A 37 0.38 -10.37 2.92
N ASN A 38 1.00 -9.55 2.06
CA ASN A 38 0.82 -9.56 0.60
C ASN A 38 -0.65 -9.41 0.16
N THR A 39 -1.48 -8.70 0.93
CA THR A 39 -2.89 -8.45 0.57
C THR A 39 -3.09 -7.11 -0.17
N VAL A 40 -2.06 -6.26 -0.16
CA VAL A 40 -1.98 -5.03 -0.95
C VAL A 40 -0.58 -4.90 -1.55
N ASP A 41 -0.50 -4.28 -2.72
CA ASP A 41 0.78 -4.03 -3.39
C ASP A 41 1.47 -2.75 -2.86
N ILE A 42 0.68 -1.76 -2.41
CA ILE A 42 1.16 -0.45 -1.98
C ILE A 42 0.44 -0.05 -0.69
N ALA A 43 1.20 0.44 0.30
CA ALA A 43 0.67 0.99 1.54
C ALA A 43 1.17 2.43 1.77
N ASN A 44 0.25 3.39 1.84
CA ASN A 44 0.59 4.75 2.27
C ASN A 44 0.70 4.81 3.80
N ALA A 45 1.82 5.33 4.30
CA ALA A 45 2.06 5.51 5.73
C ALA A 45 2.41 6.97 6.07
N SER A 46 1.88 7.47 7.17
CA SER A 46 2.17 8.81 7.71
C SER A 46 3.36 8.82 8.66
N ARG A 47 3.94 7.65 8.91
CA ARG A 47 5.10 7.43 9.78
C ARG A 47 6.00 6.37 9.18
N ALA A 48 7.23 6.31 9.67
CA ALA A 48 8.13 5.20 9.41
C ALA A 48 7.56 3.87 9.95
N ILE A 49 8.01 2.77 9.36
CA ILE A 49 7.75 1.41 9.83
C ILE A 49 8.41 1.25 11.21
N LYS A 50 7.75 0.52 12.12
CA LYS A 50 8.33 0.20 13.42
C LYS A 50 9.21 -1.05 13.33
N PRO A 51 10.20 -1.22 14.22
CA PRO A 51 11.02 -2.43 14.24
C PRO A 51 10.20 -3.73 14.30
N GLU A 52 9.11 -3.77 15.07
CA GLU A 52 8.26 -4.97 15.18
C GLU A 52 7.47 -5.26 13.88
N GLU A 53 7.21 -4.24 13.08
CA GLU A 53 6.55 -4.38 11.77
C GLU A 53 7.53 -4.78 10.67
N GLU A 54 8.79 -4.36 10.76
CA GLU A 54 9.87 -4.78 9.85
C GLU A 54 10.19 -6.27 10.01
N GLU A 55 10.24 -6.78 11.25
CA GLU A 55 10.47 -8.20 11.52
C GLU A 55 9.34 -9.10 10.99
N ALA A 56 8.11 -8.56 10.92
CA ALA A 56 6.96 -9.25 10.34
C ALA A 56 6.95 -9.22 8.80
N MET A 57 7.80 -8.42 8.15
CA MET A 57 7.85 -8.40 6.70
C MET A 57 8.54 -9.66 6.16
N PRO A 58 8.01 -10.25 5.06
CA PRO A 58 8.70 -11.33 4.38
C PRO A 58 10.08 -10.85 3.90
N PRO A 59 11.09 -11.73 3.89
CA PRO A 59 12.41 -11.37 3.38
C PRO A 59 12.30 -10.90 1.93
N ASP A 60 13.00 -9.81 1.61
CA ASP A 60 13.06 -9.23 0.26
C ASP A 60 13.44 -10.32 -0.76
N GLN A 61 12.51 -10.68 -1.66
CA GLN A 61 12.77 -11.60 -2.78
C GLN A 61 13.53 -10.89 -3.92
N LYS A 62 14.59 -10.13 -3.61
CA LYS A 62 15.36 -9.37 -4.60
C LYS A 62 16.44 -10.21 -5.31
N ASP A 63 16.51 -11.51 -5.02
CA ASP A 63 17.52 -12.44 -5.55
C ASP A 63 16.98 -13.49 -6.54
N GLN A 64 15.88 -13.21 -7.27
CA GLN A 64 15.42 -14.04 -8.39
C GLN A 64 15.41 -13.28 -9.71
#